data_AF-A0A355TW57-F1
#
_entry.id   AF-A0A355TW57-F1
#
_cell.length_a   1.000
_cell.length_b   1.000
_cell.length_c   1.000
_cell.angle_alpha   90.00
_cell.angle_beta   90.00
_cell.angle_gamma   90.00
#
_symmetry.space_group_name_H-M   'P 1'
#
loop_
_entity.id
_entity.type
_entity.pdbx_description
1 polymer ?
#
loop_
_entity_poly.entity_id
_entity_poly.type
_entity_poly.pdbx_seq_one_letter_code
_entity_poly.pdbx_strand_id
1 'polypeptide(L)'
;LNNYMNLSPKSPENHFSDKLPLYCYSRGMGALGLPGDLSSQSRFVRVAFTKMNSISGSSESESVSQFFHILGSVDQQRGCCDVGNGKYEITIYTSCCNANKGIYYYTT
;
A
#
# COMPACT_ATOMS: atom_id res chain seq x y z
N LEU A 1 0.20 0.36 14.63
CA LEU A 1 1.43 0.56 13.83
C LEU A 1 2.70 0.11 14.55
N ASN A 2 2.78 0.14 15.89
CA ASN A 2 3.97 -0.32 16.64
C ASN A 2 4.47 -1.71 16.21
N ASN A 3 3.56 -2.65 15.94
CA ASN A 3 3.91 -4.01 15.46
C ASN A 3 4.62 -4.03 14.10
N TYR A 4 4.62 -2.91 13.37
CA TYR A 4 5.16 -2.77 12.02
C TYR A 4 6.28 -1.71 11.96
N MET A 5 6.83 -1.31 13.11
CA MET A 5 7.87 -0.27 13.18
C MET A 5 9.18 -0.64 12.45
N ASN A 6 9.41 -1.94 12.23
CA ASN A 6 10.61 -2.45 11.55
C ASN A 6 10.48 -2.47 10.02
N LEU A 7 9.29 -2.19 9.47
CA LEU A 7 9.11 -2.15 8.02
C LEU A 7 9.92 -1.01 7.40
N SER A 8 10.56 -1.27 6.27
CA SER A 8 11.42 -0.31 5.59
C SER A 8 11.28 -0.41 4.07
N PRO A 9 11.34 0.71 3.33
CA PRO A 9 11.44 0.67 1.87
C PRO A 9 12.85 0.28 1.38
N LYS A 10 13.85 0.25 2.27
CA LYS A 10 15.24 -0.09 1.95
C LYS A 10 15.47 -1.59 2.02
N SER A 11 16.50 -2.09 1.34
CA SER A 11 16.94 -3.48 1.52
C SER A 11 17.33 -3.74 2.99
N PRO A 12 16.96 -4.89 3.57
CA PRO A 12 17.33 -5.22 4.94
C PRO A 12 18.84 -5.50 5.04
N GLU A 13 19.38 -5.24 6.23
CA GLU A 13 20.76 -5.53 6.60
C GLU A 13 20.83 -6.83 7.41
N ASN A 14 21.95 -7.56 7.30
CA ASN A 14 22.16 -8.76 8.10
C ASN A 14 22.55 -8.37 9.54
N HIS A 15 21.61 -8.52 10.46
CA HIS A 15 21.84 -8.35 11.90
C HIS A 15 21.83 -9.68 12.68
N PHE A 16 21.75 -10.82 12.00
CA PHE A 16 21.67 -12.13 12.66
C PHE A 16 23.06 -12.62 13.11
N SER A 17 24.04 -12.58 12.20
CA SER A 17 25.42 -12.98 12.49
C SER A 17 26.36 -12.45 11.41
N ASP A 18 27.45 -11.83 11.82
CA ASP A 18 28.55 -11.38 10.95
C ASP A 18 29.34 -12.55 10.32
N LYS A 19 29.26 -13.74 10.93
CA LYS A 19 29.89 -14.96 10.43
C LYS A 19 29.11 -15.65 9.31
N LEU A 20 27.84 -15.28 9.12
CA LEU A 20 26.99 -15.86 8.08
C LEU A 20 26.79 -14.82 6.97
N PRO A 21 27.18 -15.10 5.72
CA PRO A 21 27.02 -14.17 4.60
C PRO A 21 25.57 -14.21 4.08
N LEU A 22 24.62 -13.67 4.86
CA LEU A 22 23.22 -13.59 4.48
C LEU A 22 22.98 -12.37 3.58
N TYR A 23 22.44 -12.61 2.39
CA TYR A 23 22.16 -11.57 1.39
C TYR A 23 20.70 -11.58 0.96
N CYS A 24 20.21 -10.40 0.54
CA CYS A 24 18.91 -10.31 -0.12
C CYS A 24 18.98 -10.94 -1.50
N TYR A 25 18.08 -11.89 -1.78
CA TYR A 25 17.97 -12.50 -3.12
C TYR A 25 16.98 -11.76 -4.03
N SER A 26 16.19 -10.83 -3.48
CA SER A 26 15.19 -10.06 -4.22
C SER A 26 15.09 -8.61 -3.69
N ARG A 27 14.31 -7.78 -4.38
CA ARG A 27 13.98 -6.41 -3.98
C ARG A 27 12.72 -6.38 -3.10
N GLY A 28 12.55 -5.28 -2.35
CA GLY A 28 11.36 -5.07 -1.51
C GLY A 28 11.35 -5.87 -0.21
N MET A 29 12.43 -6.61 0.09
CA MET A 29 12.52 -7.47 1.28
C MET A 29 12.55 -6.69 2.61
N GLY A 30 12.70 -5.35 2.59
CA GLY A 30 12.65 -4.52 3.80
C GLY A 30 11.25 -4.38 4.39
N ALA A 31 10.21 -4.66 3.59
CA ALA A 31 8.82 -4.65 4.02
C ALA A 31 8.28 -6.05 4.32
N LEU A 32 9.15 -7.06 4.48
CA LEU A 32 8.73 -8.39 4.93
C LEU A 32 8.02 -8.28 6.29
N GLY A 33 6.81 -8.82 6.38
CA GLY A 33 5.91 -8.65 7.52
C GLY A 33 4.79 -7.62 7.29
N LEU A 34 4.81 -6.87 6.19
CA LEU A 34 3.68 -6.05 5.78
C LEU A 34 2.47 -6.95 5.44
N PRO A 35 1.28 -6.75 6.04
CA PRO A 35 0.17 -7.66 5.86
C PRO A 35 -0.47 -7.50 4.47
N GLY A 36 -0.76 -8.63 3.83
CA GLY A 36 -1.27 -8.71 2.45
C GLY A 36 -2.77 -9.00 2.33
N ASP A 37 -3.44 -9.36 3.42
CA ASP A 37 -4.88 -9.69 3.39
C ASP A 37 -5.77 -8.43 3.27
N LEU A 38 -7.08 -8.67 3.11
CA LEU A 38 -8.09 -7.63 2.87
C LEU A 38 -8.77 -7.10 4.14
N SER A 39 -8.40 -7.59 5.32
CA SER A 39 -9.00 -7.10 6.57
C SER A 39 -8.77 -5.59 6.75
N SER A 40 -9.68 -4.95 7.50
CA SER A 40 -9.59 -3.50 7.74
C SER A 40 -8.26 -3.09 8.36
N GLN A 41 -7.70 -3.90 9.28
CA GLN A 41 -6.42 -3.60 9.91
C GLN A 41 -5.27 -3.72 8.92
N SER A 42 -5.24 -4.80 8.13
CA SER A 42 -4.20 -5.03 7.13
C SER A 42 -4.20 -3.95 6.05
N ARG A 43 -5.37 -3.55 5.56
CA ARG A 43 -5.50 -2.41 4.63
C ARG A 43 -5.00 -1.11 5.27
N PHE A 44 -5.34 -0.83 6.53
CA PHE A 44 -4.85 0.37 7.21
C PHE A 44 -3.32 0.41 7.29
N VAL A 45 -2.69 -0.70 7.68
CA VAL A 45 -1.22 -0.79 7.79
C VAL A 45 -0.56 -0.64 6.43
N ARG A 46 -1.10 -1.32 5.41
CA ARG A 46 -0.58 -1.28 4.03
C ARG A 46 -0.69 0.11 3.42
N VAL A 47 -1.85 0.76 3.47
CA VAL A 47 -1.99 2.12 2.92
C VAL A 47 -1.15 3.14 3.69
N ALA A 48 -1.00 2.99 5.01
CA ALA A 48 -0.14 3.87 5.80
C ALA A 48 1.33 3.72 5.38
N PHE A 49 1.83 2.49 5.25
CA PHE A 49 3.19 2.23 4.77
C PHE A 49 3.38 2.77 3.34
N THR A 50 2.45 2.48 2.42
CA THR A 50 2.51 2.96 1.03
C THR A 50 2.55 4.48 0.99
N LYS A 51 1.67 5.17 1.72
CA LYS A 51 1.61 6.65 1.77
C LYS A 51 2.91 7.25 2.30
N MET A 52 3.40 6.76 3.45
CA MET A 52 4.56 7.35 4.13
C MET A 52 5.87 7.17 3.38
N ASN A 53 5.94 6.21 2.46
CA ASN A 53 7.11 5.92 1.64
C ASN A 53 6.91 6.25 0.15
N SER A 54 5.75 6.82 -0.21
CA SER A 54 5.47 7.28 -1.57
C SER A 54 6.17 8.62 -1.85
N ILE A 55 6.63 8.79 -3.08
CA ILE A 55 7.22 10.04 -3.57
C ILE A 55 6.30 10.55 -4.67
N SER A 56 5.89 11.81 -4.56
CA SER A 56 5.09 12.50 -5.59
C SER A 56 5.77 13.84 -5.90
N GLY A 57 5.65 14.30 -7.13
CA GLY A 57 5.96 15.68 -7.49
C GLY A 57 4.92 16.66 -6.95
N SER A 58 5.09 17.94 -7.26
CA SER A 58 4.21 19.01 -6.79
C SER A 58 3.11 19.38 -7.78
N SER A 59 3.11 18.81 -8.99
CA SER A 59 2.04 19.06 -9.95
C SER A 59 0.76 18.32 -9.56
N GLU A 60 -0.37 18.84 -10.03
CA GLU A 60 -1.67 18.21 -9.80
C GLU A 60 -1.74 16.80 -10.40
N SER A 61 -1.23 16.62 -11.63
CA SER A 61 -1.21 15.32 -12.30
C SER A 61 -0.42 14.28 -11.49
N GLU A 62 0.77 14.64 -11.00
CA GLU A 62 1.59 13.76 -10.19
C GLU A 62 0.95 13.44 -8.82
N SER A 63 0.34 14.44 -8.17
CA SER A 63 -0.34 14.26 -6.89
C SER A 63 -1.56 13.36 -7.01
N VAL A 64 -2.41 13.61 -8.02
CA VAL A 64 -3.60 12.80 -8.29
C VAL A 64 -3.19 11.39 -8.69
N SER A 65 -2.22 11.23 -9.60
CA SER A 65 -1.70 9.93 -10.01
C SER A 65 -1.17 9.13 -8.80
N GLN A 66 -0.33 9.74 -7.96
CA GLN A 66 0.22 9.06 -6.78
C GLN A 66 -0.89 8.72 -5.76
N PHE A 67 -1.90 9.56 -5.60
CA PHE A 67 -3.06 9.27 -4.75
C PHE A 67 -3.77 7.98 -5.19
N PHE A 68 -4.04 7.83 -6.49
CA PHE A 68 -4.65 6.60 -7.02
C PHE A 68 -3.75 5.39 -6.87
N HIS A 69 -2.44 5.51 -7.07
CA HIS A 69 -1.50 4.42 -6.81
C HIS A 69 -1.45 4.00 -5.33
N ILE A 70 -1.54 4.96 -4.40
CA ILE A 70 -1.60 4.66 -2.95
C ILE A 70 -2.87 3.87 -2.63
N LEU A 71 -4.04 4.32 -3.09
CA LEU A 71 -5.30 3.61 -2.84
C LEU A 71 -5.37 2.25 -3.55
N GLY A 72 -4.77 2.14 -4.73
CA GLY A 72 -4.63 0.88 -5.46
C GLY A 72 -3.91 -0.21 -4.67
N SER A 73 -3.02 0.16 -3.73
CA SER A 73 -2.36 -0.81 -2.84
C SER A 73 -3.32 -1.54 -1.89
N VAL A 74 -4.55 -1.05 -1.72
CA VAL A 74 -5.57 -1.63 -0.83
C VAL A 74 -6.91 -1.87 -1.51
N ASP A 75 -6.94 -1.86 -2.84
CA ASP A 75 -8.14 -2.18 -3.60
C ASP A 75 -8.58 -3.62 -3.36
N GLN A 76 -9.90 -3.83 -3.39
CA GLN A 76 -10.49 -5.15 -3.27
C GLN A 76 -10.88 -5.69 -4.64
N GLN A 77 -10.14 -6.69 -5.10
CA GLN A 77 -10.42 -7.37 -6.36
C GLN A 77 -11.57 -8.35 -6.18
N ARG A 78 -12.48 -8.36 -7.17
CA ARG A 78 -13.62 -9.29 -7.20
C ARG A 78 -13.13 -10.73 -7.05
N GLY A 79 -13.72 -11.46 -6.09
CA GLY A 79 -13.36 -12.85 -5.78
C GLY A 79 -12.45 -13.00 -4.56
N CYS A 80 -11.79 -11.95 -4.10
CA CYS A 80 -10.84 -12.05 -2.98
C CYS A 80 -11.50 -11.91 -1.59
N CYS A 81 -12.73 -11.38 -1.51
CA CYS A 81 -13.51 -11.25 -0.27
C CYS A 81 -14.96 -11.68 -0.52
N ASP A 82 -15.32 -12.92 -0.17
CA ASP A 82 -16.70 -13.42 -0.25
C ASP A 82 -17.51 -12.90 0.94
N VAL A 83 -18.67 -12.29 0.65
CA VAL A 83 -19.60 -11.75 1.65
C VAL A 83 -20.91 -12.56 1.73
N GLY A 84 -20.91 -13.76 1.16
CA GLY A 84 -22.03 -14.70 1.11
C GLY A 84 -22.93 -14.52 -0.10
N ASN A 85 -23.73 -15.54 -0.39
CA ASN A 85 -24.70 -15.55 -1.50
C ASN A 85 -24.08 -15.25 -2.88
N GLY A 86 -22.83 -15.69 -3.10
CA GLY A 86 -22.09 -15.45 -4.35
C GLY A 86 -21.74 -13.98 -4.60
N LYS A 87 -21.78 -13.13 -3.55
CA LYS A 87 -21.40 -11.72 -3.61
C LYS A 87 -19.99 -11.54 -3.06
N TYR A 88 -19.31 -10.53 -3.59
CA TYR A 88 -17.96 -10.21 -3.19
C TYR A 88 -17.85 -8.73 -2.85
N GLU A 89 -17.08 -8.42 -1.82
CA GLU A 89 -16.65 -7.05 -1.56
C GLU A 89 -15.63 -6.63 -2.63
N ILE A 90 -15.85 -5.45 -3.22
CA ILE A 90 -15.02 -4.89 -4.29
C ILE A 90 -14.82 -3.41 -4.07
N THR A 91 -13.68 -2.86 -4.51
CA THR A 91 -13.59 -1.41 -4.73
C THR A 91 -14.49 -1.07 -5.92
N ILE A 92 -15.64 -0.44 -5.66
CA ILE A 92 -16.61 -0.07 -6.71
C ILE A 92 -16.09 1.11 -7.54
N TYR A 93 -15.45 2.06 -6.86
CA TYR A 93 -14.79 3.21 -7.47
C TYR A 93 -13.80 3.80 -6.46
N THR A 94 -12.87 4.59 -6.98
CA THR A 94 -11.92 5.38 -6.18
C THR A 94 -12.04 6.85 -6.58
N SER A 95 -12.04 7.76 -5.61
CA SER A 95 -12.18 9.20 -5.85
C SER A 95 -11.10 10.03 -5.15
N CYS A 96 -10.66 11.10 -5.82
CA CYS A 96 -9.70 12.08 -5.31
C CYS A 96 -10.27 13.50 -5.45
N CYS A 97 -10.20 14.29 -4.38
CA CYS A 97 -10.67 15.69 -4.39
C CYS A 97 -9.49 16.65 -4.29
N ASN A 98 -9.33 17.52 -5.29
CA ASN A 98 -8.44 18.68 -5.17
C ASN A 98 -9.22 19.85 -4.54
N ALA A 99 -9.07 20.03 -3.24
CA ALA A 99 -9.79 21.06 -2.49
C ALA A 99 -9.41 22.50 -2.88
N ASN A 100 -8.19 22.74 -3.38
CA ASN A 100 -7.74 24.07 -3.76
C ASN A 100 -8.40 24.56 -5.05
N LYS A 101 -8.75 23.63 -5.95
CA LYS A 101 -9.36 23.93 -7.26
C LYS A 101 -10.83 23.53 -7.35
N GLY A 102 -11.35 22.81 -6.36
CA GLY A 102 -12.71 22.26 -6.39
C GLY A 102 -12.90 21.17 -7.47
N ILE A 103 -11.85 20.44 -7.82
CA ILE A 103 -11.91 19.41 -8.86
C ILE A 103 -12.09 18.02 -8.22
N TYR A 104 -13.02 17.25 -8.78
CA TYR A 104 -13.31 15.88 -8.37
C TYR A 104 -12.86 14.89 -9.45
N TYR A 105 -11.94 13.99 -9.09
CA TYR A 105 -11.45 12.92 -9.94
C TYR A 105 -12.02 11.57 -9.48
N TYR A 106 -12.33 10.67 -10.41
CA TYR A 106 -12.72 9.30 -10.06
C TYR A 106 -12.34 8.30 -11.17
N THR A 107 -12.24 7.03 -10.78
CA THR A 107 -12.16 5.87 -11.67
C THR A 107 -13.00 4.74 -11.07
N THR A 108 -13.48 3.83 -11.92
CA THR A 108 -14.28 2.64 -11.54
C THR A 108 -13.51 1.37 -11.81
#